data_AF-A0A1B7MFW5-F1
#
_entry.id   AF-A0A1B7MFW5-F1
#
_cell.length_a   1.000
_cell.length_b   1.000
_cell.length_c   1.000
_cell.angle_alpha   90.00
_cell.angle_beta   90.00
_cell.angle_gamma   90.00
#
_symmetry.space_group_name_H-M   'P 1'
#
loop_
_entity.id
_entity.type
_entity.pdbx_description
1 polymer ?
#
loop_
_entity_poly.entity_id
_entity_poly.type
_entity_poly.pdbx_seq_one_letter_code
_entity_poly.pdbx_strand_id
1 'polypeptide(L)' 'LEGKNRKADIKALVDSGASTLFLSRRFVEEHSVSTRKLLHTIPVRNIDGALNADGSMTHYATLKMKIAEHEEQEA' A
#
# COMPACT_ATOMS: atom_id res chain seq x y z
N LEU A 1 1.03 -5.16 9.93
CA LEU A 1 0.48 -3.82 9.63
C LEU A 1 -0.53 -3.44 10.70
N GLU A 2 -0.46 -2.21 11.19
CA GLU A 2 -1.34 -1.69 12.23
C GLU A 2 -1.93 -0.34 11.79
N GLY A 3 -3.27 -0.26 11.84
CA GLY A 3 -4.02 0.99 11.71
C GLY A 3 -4.64 1.37 13.05
N LYS A 4 -5.43 2.45 13.08
CA LYS A 4 -5.96 3.03 14.34
C LYS A 4 -6.59 2.04 15.32
N ASN A 5 -7.36 1.07 14.82
CA ASN A 5 -8.15 0.15 15.66
C ASN A 5 -7.96 -1.33 15.30
N ARG A 6 -7.05 -1.65 14.37
CA ARG A 6 -6.87 -3.02 13.85
C ARG A 6 -5.41 -3.28 13.51
N LYS A 7 -5.00 -4.53 13.72
CA LYS A 7 -3.70 -5.06 13.31
C LYS A 7 -3.90 -6.33 12.48
N ALA A 8 -3.05 -6.52 11.48
CA ALA A 8 -2.98 -7.72 10.67
C ALA A 8 -1.52 -8.14 10.47
N ASP A 9 -1.24 -9.42 10.73
CA ASP A 9 0.03 -10.04 10.37
C ASP A 9 -0.13 -10.64 8.97
N ILE A 10 0.74 -10.24 8.05
CA ILE A 10 0.63 -10.56 6.63
C ILE A 10 1.97 -10.98 6.05
N LYS A 11 1.91 -11.68 4.92
CA LYS A 11 3.08 -11.80 4.03
C LYS A 11 3.12 -10.57 3.12
N ALA A 12 4.24 -9.87 3.11
CA ALA A 12 4.52 -8.77 2.21
C ALA A 12 5.69 -9.13 1.29
N LEU A 13 5.73 -8.50 0.11
CA LEU A 13 6.87 -8.60 -0.81
C LEU A 13 7.83 -7.45 -0.51
N VAL A 14 9.11 -7.77 -0.30
CA VAL A 14 10.18 -6.76 -0.29
C VAL A 14 10.63 -6.60 -1.73
N ASP A 15 10.23 -5.49 -2.36
CA ASP A 15 10.45 -5.24 -3.79
C ASP A 15 11.29 -3.99 -4.00
N SER A 16 12.57 -4.16 -4.32
CA SER A 16 13.46 -3.04 -4.66
C SER A 16 13.22 -2.47 -6.06
N GLY A 17 12.41 -3.13 -6.90
CA GLY A 17 11.99 -2.64 -8.21
C GLY A 17 10.80 -1.69 -8.15
N ALA A 18 10.09 -1.64 -7.01
CA ALA A 18 8.98 -0.72 -6.79
C ALA A 18 9.51 0.65 -6.31
N SER A 19 9.07 1.73 -6.97
CA SER A 19 9.47 3.10 -6.58
C SER A 19 8.81 3.59 -5.29
N THR A 20 7.80 2.88 -4.79
CA THR A 20 7.04 3.24 -3.60
C THR A 20 6.35 2.02 -3.00
N LEU A 21 5.63 2.21 -1.89
CA LEU A 21 4.84 1.18 -1.23
C LEU A 21 3.48 1.02 -1.89
N PHE A 22 3.07 -0.23 -2.09
CA PHE A 22 1.76 -0.57 -2.64
C PHE A 22 0.97 -1.42 -1.65
N LEU A 23 -0.31 -1.10 -1.50
CA LEU A 23 -1.26 -1.90 -0.73
C LEU A 23 -2.36 -2.40 -1.66
N SER A 24 -2.57 -3.72 -1.70
CA SER A 24 -3.59 -4.29 -2.59
C SER A 24 -4.99 -3.83 -2.21
N ARG A 25 -5.85 -3.56 -3.22
CA ARG A 25 -7.26 -3.20 -3.00
C ARG A 25 -7.99 -4.27 -2.20
N ARG A 26 -7.73 -5.55 -2.51
CA ARG A 26 -8.31 -6.68 -1.79
C ARG A 26 -8.01 -6.64 -0.30
N PHE A 27 -6.76 -6.37 0.08
CA PHE A 27 -6.38 -6.26 1.49
C PHE A 27 -7.13 -5.11 2.19
N VAL A 28 -7.24 -3.96 1.52
CA VAL A 28 -7.99 -2.79 2.02
C VAL A 28 -9.44 -3.16 2.31
N GLU A 29 -10.10 -3.87 1.41
CA GLU A 29 -11.50 -4.28 1.54
C GLU A 29 -11.68 -5.32 2.66
N GLU A 30 -10.90 -6.41 2.64
CA GLU A 30 -10.99 -7.50 3.62
C GLU A 30 -10.72 -7.03 5.07
N HIS A 31 -9.80 -6.07 5.24
CA HIS A 31 -9.43 -5.56 6.55
C HIS A 31 -10.10 -4.23 6.90
N SER A 32 -10.96 -3.72 6.02
CA SER A 32 -11.65 -2.43 6.18
C SER A 32 -10.68 -1.30 6.54
N VAL A 33 -9.56 -1.22 5.80
CA VAL A 33 -8.52 -0.23 6.02
C VAL A 33 -9.07 1.16 5.67
N SER A 34 -8.92 2.11 6.59
CA SER A 34 -9.31 3.49 6.32
C SER A 34 -8.35 4.13 5.31
N THR A 35 -8.88 4.53 4.17
CA THR A 35 -8.12 5.23 3.12
C THR A 35 -8.54 6.69 2.98
N ARG A 36 -7.68 7.52 2.40
CA ARG A 36 -7.99 8.88 1.97
C ARG A 36 -7.73 9.03 0.48
N LYS A 37 -8.57 9.80 -0.21
CA LYS A 37 -8.40 10.07 -1.65
C LYS A 37 -7.17 10.95 -1.86
N LEU A 38 -6.36 10.61 -2.85
CA LEU A 38 -5.28 11.47 -3.33
C LEU A 38 -5.86 12.70 -4.03
N LEU A 39 -5.18 13.84 -3.91
CA LEU A 39 -5.57 15.07 -4.63
C LEU A 39 -5.49 14.86 -6.16
N HIS A 40 -4.45 14.14 -6.59
CA HIS A 40 -4.23 13.76 -7.98
C HIS A 40 -3.96 12.26 -8.07
N THR A 41 -4.61 11.60 -9.03
CA THR A 41 -4.37 10.19 -9.35
C THR A 41 -2.94 10.00 -9.84
N ILE A 42 -2.25 8.96 -9.34
CA ILE A 42 -0.87 8.62 -9.72
C ILE A 42 -0.92 7.43 -10.68
N PRO A 43 -0.56 7.58 -11.96
CA PRO A 43 -0.46 6.46 -12.89
C PRO A 43 0.62 5.47 -12.43
N VAL A 44 0.25 4.20 -12.31
CA VAL A 44 1.21 3.13 -12.01
C VAL A 44 1.66 2.52 -13.33
N ARG A 45 2.97 2.36 -13.50
CA ARG A 45 3.57 1.76 -14.70
C ARG A 45 4.36 0.52 -14.33
N ASN A 46 4.30 -0.48 -15.20
CA ASN A 46 5.11 -1.67 -15.10
C ASN A 46 6.54 -1.39 -15.60
N ILE A 47 7.43 -2.38 -15.45
CA ILE A 47 8.84 -2.27 -15.85
C ILE A 47 9.04 -2.00 -17.35
N ASP A 48 8.10 -2.44 -18.18
CA ASP A 48 8.08 -2.20 -19.62
C ASP A 48 7.50 -0.82 -20.00
N GLY A 49 7.10 -0.01 -19.01
CA GLY A 49 6.53 1.32 -19.18
C GLY A 49 5.03 1.34 -19.47
N ALA A 50 4.40 0.19 -19.69
CA ALA A 50 2.95 0.09 -19.87
C ALA A 50 2.21 0.47 -18.58
N LEU A 51 0.97 0.95 -18.71
CA LEU A 51 0.13 1.20 -17.54
C LEU A 51 -0.19 -0.12 -16.85
N ASN A 52 -0.18 -0.09 -15.51
CA ASN A 52 -0.57 -1.25 -14.72
C ASN A 52 -2.04 -1.60 -15.00
N ALA A 53 -2.33 -2.90 -15.17
CA ALA A 53 -3.66 -3.38 -15.56
C ALA A 53 -4.71 -3.15 -14.46
N ASP A 54 -4.30 -3.10 -13.19
CA ASP A 54 -5.17 -2.80 -12.06
C ASP A 54 -5.44 -1.29 -11.93
N GLY A 55 -4.84 -0.49 -12.81
CA GLY A 55 -5.06 0.93 -12.95
C GLY A 55 -4.13 1.79 -12.11
N SER A 56 -4.60 3.00 -11.82
CA SER A 56 -3.83 4.02 -11.14
C SER A 56 -4.07 4.03 -9.63
N MET A 57 -3.09 4.52 -8.86
CA MET A 57 -3.24 4.75 -7.44
C MET A 57 -4.10 6.02 -7.23
N THR A 58 -5.18 5.88 -6.46
CA THR A 58 -6.18 6.95 -6.24
C THR A 58 -6.39 7.29 -4.77
N HIS A 59 -5.92 6.43 -3.88
CA HIS A 59 -6.10 6.54 -2.44
C HIS A 59 -4.80 6.14 -1.74
N TYR A 60 -4.62 6.64 -0.53
CA TYR A 60 -3.51 6.30 0.36
C TYR A 60 -4.02 5.94 1.75
N ALA A 61 -3.18 5.27 2.54
CA ALA A 61 -3.47 4.90 3.91
C ALA A 61 -2.20 4.98 4.74
N THR A 62 -2.27 5.68 5.87
CA THR A 62 -1.16 5.71 6.83
C THR A 62 -1.26 4.51 7.76
N LEU A 63 -0.26 3.64 7.72
CA LEU A 63 -0.19 2.43 8.52
C LEU A 63 1.17 2.36 9.23
N LYS A 64 1.18 1.77 10.42
CA LYS A 64 2.41 1.38 11.09
C LYS A 64 2.80 -0.03 10.64
N MET A 65 4.00 -0.19 10.12
CA MET A 65 4.60 -1.46 9.77
C MET A 65 5.60 -1.87 10.85
N LYS A 66 5.60 -3.17 11.19
CA LYS A 66 6.60 -3.76 12.07
C LYS A 66 7.16 -5.01 11.42
N ILE A 67 8.48 -5.08 11.31
CA ILE A 67 9.22 -6.23 10.80
C ILE A 67 10.28 -6.58 11.84
N ALA A 68 10.09 -7.70 12.53
CA ALA A 68 10.87 -8.05 13.73
C ALA A 68 10.90 -6.87 14.72
N GLU A 69 12.09 -6.35 15.05
CA GLU A 69 12.27 -5.21 15.96
C GLU A 69 12.21 -3.84 15.26
N HIS A 70 12.14 -3.80 13.92
CA HIS A 70 12.06 -2.57 13.16
C HIS A 70 10.62 -2.11 13.00
N GLU A 71 10.37 -0.81 13.24
CA GLU A 71 9.06 -0.19 13.09
C GLU A 71 9.18 1.05 12.18
N GLU A 72 8.21 1.19 11.29
CA GLU A 72 8.16 2.28 10.30
C GLU A 72 6.70 2.74 10.13
N GLN A 73 6.48 4.00 9.79
CA GLN A 73 5.16 4.54 9.50
C GLN A 73 5.23 5.40 8.25
N GLU A 74 4.51 4.97 7.21
CA GLU A 74 4.48 5.63 5.91
C GLU A 74 3.03 5.91 5.50
N ALA A 75 2.85 6.92 4.65
CA ALA A 75 1.54 7.41 4.19
C ALA A 75 1.31 7.19 2.69
#